data_AF-A0A518ALF5-F1
#
_entry.id   AF-A0A518ALF5-F1
#
_cell.length_a   1.000
_cell.length_b   1.000
_cell.length_c   1.000
_cell.angle_alpha   90.00
_cell.angle_beta   90.00
_cell.angle_gamma   90.00
#
_symmetry.space_group_name_H-M   'P 1'
#
loop_
_entity.id
_entity.type
_entity.pdbx_description
1 polymer ?
#
loop_
_entity_poly.entity_id
_entity_poly.type
_entity_poly.pdbx_seq_one_letter_code
_entity_poly.pdbx_strand_id
1 'polypeptide(L)' 'MKSCDLQSGAGRIRRALEHLELTWAEVSSEWNDEVSRAFAEQHLEPMLPVVKTALDAVGRMDLMLREAQRDLER' A
#
# COMPACT_ATOMS: atom_id res chain seq x y z
N MET A 1 -5.39 -11.35 -23.32
CA MET A 1 -4.29 -11.41 -22.33
C MET A 1 -4.85 -11.90 -21.01
N LYS A 2 -4.19 -12.81 -20.28
CA LYS A 2 -4.54 -13.02 -18.86
C LYS A 2 -4.24 -11.69 -18.16
N SER A 3 -5.29 -10.97 -17.80
CA SER A 3 -5.22 -9.69 -17.11
C SER A 3 -4.35 -9.89 -15.88
N CYS A 4 -3.21 -9.21 -15.83
CA CYS A 4 -2.42 -9.14 -14.61
C CYS A 4 -3.33 -8.49 -13.57
N ASP A 5 -3.78 -9.24 -12.57
CA ASP A 5 -4.73 -8.73 -11.56
C ASP A 5 -3.98 -7.87 -10.54
N LEU A 6 -3.63 -6.67 -11.00
CA LEU A 6 -2.94 -5.66 -10.23
C LEU A 6 -3.83 -5.10 -9.11
N GLN A 7 -5.15 -5.09 -9.33
CA GLN A 7 -6.15 -4.60 -8.38
C GLN A 7 -6.24 -5.48 -7.14
N SER A 8 -6.29 -6.80 -7.29
CA SER A 8 -6.30 -7.70 -6.12
C SER A 8 -5.00 -7.62 -5.32
N GLY A 9 -3.86 -7.50 -5.99
CA GLY A 9 -2.56 -7.29 -5.33
C GLY A 9 -2.52 -6.00 -4.52
N ALA A 10 -2.90 -4.87 -5.13
CA ALA A 10 -2.98 -3.58 -4.46
C ALA A 10 -3.97 -3.59 -3.30
N GLY A 11 -5.13 -4.25 -3.45
CA GLY A 11 -6.12 -4.40 -2.40
C GLY A 11 -5.57 -5.12 -1.16
N ARG A 12 -4.78 -6.18 -1.34
CA ARG A 12 -4.12 -6.89 -0.23
C ARG A 12 -3.09 -6.01 0.49
N ILE A 13 -2.29 -5.26 -0.26
CA ILE A 13 -1.29 -4.35 0.32
C ILE A 13 -1.98 -3.24 1.12
N ARG A 14 -3.05 -2.65 0.60
CA ARG A 14 -3.82 -1.62 1.29
C ARG A 14 -4.38 -2.12 2.62
N ARG A 15 -5.03 -3.30 2.62
CA ARG A 15 -5.55 -3.90 3.86
C ARG A 15 -4.45 -4.20 4.88
N ALA A 16 -3.29 -4.67 4.43
CA ALA A 16 -2.16 -4.93 5.30
C ALA A 16 -1.62 -3.62 5.93
N LEU A 17 -1.59 -2.53 5.16
CA LEU A 17 -1.19 -1.23 5.66
C LEU A 17 -2.19 -0.67 6.68
N GLU A 18 -3.48 -0.74 6.39
CA GLU A 18 -4.55 -0.33 7.31
C GLU A 18 -4.49 -1.11 8.63
N HIS A 19 -4.26 -2.43 8.55
CA HIS A 19 -4.10 -3.27 9.74
C HIS A 19 -2.86 -2.86 10.54
N LEU A 20 -1.73 -2.62 9.89
CA LEU A 20 -0.52 -2.16 10.55
C LEU A 20 -0.72 -0.81 11.27
N GLU A 21 -1.35 0.17 10.61
CA GLU A 21 -1.64 1.48 11.20
C GLU A 21 -2.56 1.34 12.43
N LEU A 22 -3.58 0.48 12.34
CA LEU A 22 -4.50 0.22 13.45
C LEU A 22 -3.80 -0.46 14.63
N THR A 23 -3.07 -1.54 14.39
CA THR A 23 -2.32 -2.25 15.44
C THR A 23 -1.24 -1.35 16.06
N TRP A 24 -0.58 -0.52 15.25
CA TRP A 24 0.39 0.44 15.77
C TRP A 24 -0.29 1.46 16.70
N ALA A 25 -1.43 2.02 16.30
CA ALA A 25 -2.18 2.96 17.14
C ALA A 25 -2.63 2.34 18.47
N GLU A 26 -3.08 1.08 18.45
CA GLU A 26 -3.45 0.33 19.66
C GLU A 26 -2.25 0.13 20.59
N VAL A 27 -1.16 -0.42 20.05
CA VAL A 27 0.03 -0.80 20.85
C VAL A 27 0.81 0.43 21.32
N SER A 28 0.82 1.53 20.57
CA SER A 28 1.54 2.76 20.94
C SER A 28 1.03 3.40 22.24
N SER A 29 -0.18 3.03 22.70
CA SER A 29 -0.71 3.50 23.98
C SER A 29 0.00 2.87 25.19
N GLU A 30 0.44 1.61 25.05
CA GLU A 30 1.11 0.84 26.11
C GLU A 30 2.63 0.76 25.87
N TRP A 31 3.06 0.74 24.60
CA TRP A 31 4.46 0.68 24.18
C TRP A 31 4.91 2.03 23.61
N ASN A 32 5.30 2.95 24.50
CA ASN A 32 5.67 4.34 24.16
C ASN A 32 7.10 4.72 24.61
N ASP A 33 7.97 3.72 24.75
CA ASP A 33 9.35 3.90 25.19
C ASP A 33 10.26 4.39 24.04
N GLU A 34 11.57 4.42 24.29
CA GLU A 34 12.56 4.80 23.28
C GLU A 34 12.66 3.78 22.13
N VAL A 35 12.40 2.50 22.42
CA VAL A 35 12.48 1.42 21.42
C VAL A 35 11.31 1.52 20.44
N SER A 36 10.10 1.79 20.92
CA SER A 36 8.93 1.96 20.04
C SER A 36 9.06 3.19 19.14
N ARG A 37 9.59 4.30 19.68
CA ARG A 37 9.92 5.49 18.88
C ARG A 37 10.94 5.20 17.80
N ALA A 38 12.05 4.54 18.16
CA ALA A 38 13.07 4.15 17.19
C ALA A 38 12.50 3.21 16.11
N PHE A 39 11.61 2.28 16.48
CA PHE A 39 10.95 1.39 15.52
C PHE A 39 10.08 2.18 14.53
N ALA A 40 9.28 3.13 15.01
CA ALA A 40 8.44 3.95 14.15
C ALA A 40 9.28 4.77 13.15
N GLU A 41 10.28 5.49 13.66
CA GLU A 41 11.15 6.38 12.87
C GLU A 41 11.98 5.60 11.84
N GLN A 42 12.49 4.43 12.21
CA GLN A 42 13.40 3.66 11.34
C GLN A 42 12.68 2.76 10.34
N HIS A 43 11.43 2.36 10.62
CA HIS A 43 10.74 1.36 9.82
C HIS A 43 9.37 1.82 9.31
N LEU A 44 8.51 2.34 10.18
CA LEU A 44 7.14 2.68 9.78
C LEU A 44 7.09 3.95 8.92
N GLU A 45 7.68 5.05 9.42
CA GLU A 45 7.67 6.34 8.73
C GLU A 45 8.31 6.30 7.34
N PRO A 46 9.47 5.63 7.12
CA PRO A 46 10.06 5.57 5.79
C PRO A 46 9.29 4.66 4.82
N MET A 47 8.62 3.62 5.34
CA MET A 47 7.88 2.65 4.52
C MET A 47 6.57 3.23 3.99
N LEU A 48 5.83 3.98 4.82
CA LEU A 48 4.53 4.55 4.47
C LEU A 48 4.48 5.29 3.12
N PRO A 49 5.37 6.26 2.83
CA PRO A 49 5.34 6.98 1.55
C PRO A 49 5.71 6.07 0.37
N VAL A 50 6.58 5.08 0.56
CA VAL A 50 6.96 4.12 -0.49
C VAL A 50 5.76 3.26 -0.88
N VAL A 51 5.04 2.72 0.10
CA VAL A 51 3.85 1.89 -0.15
C VAL A 51 2.75 2.70 -0.84
N LYS A 52 2.50 3.94 -0.38
CA LYS A 52 1.52 4.84 -1.02
C LYS A 52 1.88 5.12 -2.47
N THR A 53 3.14 5.48 -2.73
CA THR A 53 3.64 5.72 -4.09
C THR A 53 3.49 4.50 -5.00
N ALA A 54 3.77 3.30 -4.47
CA ALA A 54 3.62 2.05 -5.22
C ALA A 54 2.15 1.77 -5.55
N LEU A 55 1.23 1.94 -4.60
CA LEU A 55 -0.21 1.77 -4.83
C LEU A 55 -0.75 2.75 -5.87
N ASP A 56 -0.30 4.00 -5.85
CA ASP A 56 -0.67 5.00 -6.85
C ASP A 56 -0.16 4.63 -8.24
N ALA A 57 1.08 4.14 -8.35
CA ALA A 57 1.64 3.66 -9.61
C ALA A 57 0.84 2.48 -10.16
N VAL A 58 0.45 1.53 -9.31
CA VAL A 58 -0.41 0.40 -9.68
C VAL A 58 -1.76 0.89 -10.21
N GLY A 59 -2.38 1.88 -9.54
CA GLY A 59 -3.64 2.47 -10.00
C GLY A 59 -3.53 3.11 -11.39
N ARG A 60 -2.45 3.85 -11.66
CA ARG A 60 -2.18 4.42 -12.99
C ARG A 60 -1.96 3.35 -14.05
N MET A 61 -1.23 2.27 -13.73
CA MET A 61 -1.00 1.15 -14.64
C MET A 61 -2.30 0.43 -15.02
N ASP A 62 -3.19 0.19 -14.04
CA ASP A 62 -4.49 -0.44 -14.29
C ASP A 62 -5.36 0.42 -15.23
N LEU A 63 -5.38 1.74 -15.03
CA LEU A 63 -6.09 2.66 -15.92
C LEU A 63 -5.56 2.58 -17.37
N MET A 64 -4.25 2.70 -17.55
CA MET A 64 -3.62 2.63 -18.88
C MET A 64 -3.89 1.30 -19.59
N LEU A 65 -3.86 0.18 -18.85
CA LEU A 65 -4.14 -1.14 -19.42
C LEU A 65 -5.61 -1.28 -19.86
N ARG A 66 -6.56 -0.73 -19.07
CA ARG A 66 -7.98 -0.74 -19.43
C ARG A 66 -8.28 0.13 -20.66
N GLU A 67 -7.63 1.29 -20.76
CA GLU A 67 -7.74 2.17 -21.93
C GLU A 67 -7.20 1.46 -23.18
N ALA A 68 -5.99 0.89 -23.11
CA ALA A 68 -5.39 0.14 -24.21
C ALA A 68 -6.26 -1.07 -24.64
N GLN A 69 -6.83 -1.80 -23.68
CA GLN A 69 -7.75 -2.91 -24.00
C GLN A 69 -8.98 -2.41 -24.75
N ARG A 70 -9.61 -1.33 -24.27
CA ARG A 70 -10.79 -0.74 -24.90
C ARG A 70 -10.51 -0.24 -26.33
N ASP A 71 -9.32 0.30 -26.57
CA ASP A 71 -8.93 0.76 -27.90
C ASP A 71 -8.70 -0.39 -28.88
N LEU A 72 -8.25 -1.56 -28.40
CA LEU A 72 -8.07 -2.77 -29.21
C LEU A 72 -9.38 -3.51 -29.51
N GLU A 73 -10.41 -3.31 -28.69
CA GLU A 73 -11.75 -3.90 -28.87
C GLU A 73 -12.65 -3.07 -29.81
N ARG A 74 -12.18 -1.92 -30.29
CA ARG A 74 -12.84 -1.06 -31.28
C ARG A 74 -12.37 -1.35 -32.70
#